data_AF-A0A0D2IZU8-F1
#
_entry.id   AF-A0A0D2IZU8-F1
#
_cell.length_a   1.000
_cell.length_b   1.000
_cell.length_c   1.000
_cell.angle_alpha   90.00
_cell.angle_beta   90.00
_cell.angle_gamma   90.00
#
_symmetry.space_group_name_H-M   'P 1'
#
loop_
_entity.id
_entity.type
_entity.pdbx_description
1 polymer ?
#
loop_
_entity_poly.entity_id
_entity_poly.type
_entity_poly.pdbx_seq_one_letter_code
_entity_poly.pdbx_strand_id
1 'polypeptide(L)'
;MPPLMLVVGVLAGMLGQGGGAFVFPMLVADGLHPQVVAATSKLVLTVSMCGTALSFLISGRLHVQIALAYAAVNVAVTPFGIWAMDKVVRRTGHPSLLTALSLVRFVASVALQAALVAVPAFVSLARDRPPLAGFHPEALCGAPARGA
;
A
#
# COMPACT_ATOMS: atom_id res chain seq x y z
N MET A 1 -19.48 -1.05 -14.52
CA MET A 1 -18.96 -2.41 -14.24
C MET A 1 -18.81 -2.65 -12.74
N PRO A 2 -19.90 -2.99 -12.01
CA PRO A 2 -19.84 -3.24 -10.56
C PRO A 2 -19.12 -4.53 -10.10
N PRO A 3 -19.14 -5.69 -10.80
CA PRO A 3 -18.53 -6.92 -10.27
C PRO A 3 -17.00 -6.88 -10.28
N LEU A 4 -16.39 -6.17 -11.24
CA LEU A 4 -14.93 -6.01 -11.33
C LEU A 4 -14.36 -5.27 -10.12
N MET A 5 -15.08 -4.28 -9.57
CA MET A 5 -14.64 -3.56 -8.38
C MET A 5 -14.63 -4.46 -7.13
N LEU A 6 -15.56 -5.40 -7.03
CA LEU A 6 -15.60 -6.35 -5.91
C LEU A 6 -14.42 -7.32 -5.98
N VAL A 7 -14.15 -7.88 -7.16
CA VAL A 7 -13.00 -8.78 -7.35
C VAL A 7 -11.67 -8.06 -7.11
N VAL A 8 -11.52 -6.86 -7.67
CA VAL A 8 -10.31 -6.04 -7.45
C VAL A 8 -10.17 -5.63 -5.99
N GLY A 9 -11.26 -5.30 -5.30
CA GLY A 9 -11.24 -4.97 -3.88
C GLY A 9 -10.81 -6.15 -3.00
N VAL A 10 -11.32 -7.35 -3.29
CA VAL A 10 -10.92 -8.59 -2.60
C VAL A 10 -9.44 -8.88 -2.84
N LEU A 11 -8.98 -8.82 -4.09
CA LEU A 11 -7.57 -9.04 -4.43
C LEU A 11 -6.66 -7.97 -3.81
N ALA A 12 -7.05 -6.69 -3.84
CA ALA A 12 -6.29 -5.60 -3.24
C ALA A 12 -6.21 -5.72 -1.71
N GLY A 13 -7.28 -6.17 -1.06
CA GLY A 13 -7.31 -6.47 0.36
C GLY A 13 -6.40 -7.64 0.74
N MET A 14 -6.40 -8.71 -0.07
CA MET A 14 -5.48 -9.85 0.14
C MET A 14 -4.02 -9.47 -0.06
N LEU A 15 -3.73 -8.55 -0.98
CA LEU A 15 -2.37 -8.06 -1.24
C LEU A 15 -1.90 -7.00 -0.23
N GLY A 16 -2.80 -6.47 0.61
CA GLY A 16 -2.48 -5.46 1.63
C GLY A 16 -2.12 -4.07 1.10
N GLN A 17 -2.36 -3.78 -0.19
CA GLN A 17 -1.74 -2.64 -0.87
C GLN A 17 -2.55 -1.33 -0.82
N GLY A 18 -3.81 -1.37 -0.31
CA GLY A 18 -4.74 -0.24 -0.36
C GLY A 18 -5.23 0.02 -1.80
N GLY A 19 -6.55 0.08 -2.02
CA GLY A 19 -7.16 0.02 -3.35
C GLY A 19 -6.72 1.07 -4.39
N GLY A 20 -6.01 2.13 -4.00
CA GLY A 20 -5.57 3.22 -4.90
C GLY A 20 -4.62 2.77 -6.03
N ALA A 21 -3.91 1.67 -5.82
CA ALA A 21 -3.05 1.02 -6.80
C ALA A 21 -3.77 0.60 -8.10
N PHE A 22 -5.02 0.14 -7.99
CA PHE A 22 -5.80 -0.40 -9.11
C PHE A 22 -6.65 0.66 -9.82
N VAL A 23 -6.87 1.82 -9.18
CA VAL A 23 -7.66 2.93 -9.74
C VAL A 23 -7.00 3.50 -11.00
N PHE A 24 -5.67 3.65 -10.99
CA PHE A 24 -4.92 4.21 -12.11
C PHE A 24 -5.01 3.39 -13.41
N PRO A 25 -4.67 2.07 -13.43
CA PRO A 25 -4.77 1.27 -14.66
C PRO A 25 -6.20 1.10 -15.15
N MET A 26 -7.19 1.09 -14.25
CA MET A 26 -8.59 0.93 -14.65
C MET A 26 -9.14 2.20 -15.33
N LEU A 27 -8.82 3.39 -14.82
CA LEU A 27 -9.24 4.64 -15.47
C LEU A 27 -8.56 4.86 -16.82
N VAL A 28 -7.34 4.34 -17.03
CA VAL A 28 -6.69 4.38 -18.35
C VAL A 28 -7.32 3.37 -19.32
N ALA A 29 -7.78 2.21 -18.82
CA ALA A 29 -8.51 1.24 -19.64
C ALA A 29 -9.86 1.79 -20.15
N ASP A 30 -10.48 2.73 -19.42
CA ASP A 30 -11.68 3.46 -19.83
C ASP A 30 -11.40 4.62 -20.82
N GLY A 31 -10.16 4.79 -21.29
CA GLY A 31 -9.81 5.77 -22.34
C GLY A 31 -9.76 7.23 -21.87
N LEU A 32 -9.74 7.47 -20.55
CA LEU A 32 -9.68 8.82 -19.99
C LEU A 32 -8.30 9.47 -20.14
N HIS A 33 -8.30 10.79 -20.32
CA HIS A 33 -7.08 11.58 -20.47
C HIS A 33 -6.16 11.38 -19.24
N PRO A 34 -4.90 10.93 -19.42
CA PRO A 34 -4.03 10.48 -18.33
C PRO A 34 -3.75 11.57 -17.29
N GLN A 35 -3.90 12.84 -17.67
CA GLN A 35 -3.75 13.99 -16.77
C GLN A 35 -4.83 14.05 -15.69
N VAL A 36 -6.09 13.73 -16.03
CA VAL A 36 -7.21 13.71 -15.08
C VAL A 36 -7.12 12.48 -14.19
N VAL A 37 -6.79 11.32 -14.79
CA VAL A 37 -6.62 10.05 -14.07
C VAL A 37 -5.54 10.14 -12.99
N ALA A 38 -4.41 10.77 -13.32
CA ALA A 38 -3.32 10.97 -12.38
C ALA A 38 -3.72 11.88 -11.21
N ALA A 39 -4.51 12.93 -11.46
CA ALA A 39 -5.00 13.82 -10.40
C ALA A 39 -5.98 13.10 -9.47
N THR A 40 -6.97 12.39 -10.02
CA THR A 40 -7.98 11.66 -9.24
C THR A 40 -7.35 10.57 -8.39
N SER A 41 -6.41 9.80 -8.94
CA SER A 41 -5.74 8.71 -8.21
C SER A 41 -4.95 9.25 -7.01
N LYS A 42 -4.24 10.37 -7.18
CA LYS A 42 -3.52 11.04 -6.08
C LYS A 42 -4.48 11.51 -4.99
N LEU A 43 -5.64 12.03 -5.37
CA LEU A 43 -6.66 12.46 -4.40
C LEU A 43 -7.19 11.28 -3.57
N VAL A 44 -7.56 10.18 -4.24
CA VAL A 44 -8.05 8.95 -3.58
C VAL A 44 -6.99 8.38 -2.63
N LEU A 45 -5.73 8.35 -3.06
CA LEU A 45 -4.60 7.93 -2.22
C LEU A 45 -4.45 8.80 -0.98
N THR A 46 -4.47 10.13 -1.13
CA THR A 46 -4.35 11.06 -0.01
C THR A 46 -5.48 10.88 1.00
N VAL A 47 -6.72 10.74 0.54
CA VAL A 47 -7.88 10.51 1.44
C VAL A 47 -7.72 9.20 2.20
N SER A 48 -7.28 8.13 1.52
CA SER A 48 -7.03 6.84 2.16
C SER A 48 -5.95 6.95 3.24
N MET A 49 -4.85 7.65 2.96
CA MET A 49 -3.76 7.83 3.92
C MET A 49 -4.17 8.67 5.12
N CYS A 50 -5.00 9.70 4.92
CA CYS A 50 -5.59 10.46 6.03
C CYS A 50 -6.46 9.56 6.92
N GLY A 51 -7.27 8.68 6.33
CA GLY A 51 -8.07 7.70 7.07
C GLY A 51 -7.19 6.77 7.92
N THR A 52 -6.14 6.21 7.32
CA THR A 52 -5.18 5.35 8.02
C THR A 52 -4.45 6.10 9.13
N ALA A 53 -3.99 7.32 8.89
CA ALA A 53 -3.35 8.16 9.90
C ALA A 53 -4.28 8.44 11.08
N LEU A 54 -5.57 8.72 10.81
CA LEU A 54 -6.58 8.94 11.82
C LEU A 54 -6.86 7.66 12.63
N SER A 55 -6.96 6.50 11.98
CA SER A 55 -7.13 5.20 12.67
C SER A 55 -5.98 4.90 13.62
N PHE A 56 -4.74 5.22 13.22
CA PHE A 56 -3.57 5.05 14.09
C PHE A 56 -3.54 6.05 15.25
N LEU A 57 -4.03 7.27 15.03
CA LEU A 57 -4.14 8.30 16.07
C LEU A 57 -5.17 7.91 17.14
N ILE A 58 -6.35 7.42 16.72
CA ILE A 58 -7.43 6.98 17.62
C ILE A 58 -7.00 5.73 18.43
N SER A 59 -6.19 4.86 17.83
CA SER A 59 -5.77 3.61 18.49
C SER A 59 -4.83 3.84 19.68
N GLY A 60 -4.30 5.05 19.90
CA GLY A 60 -3.47 5.39 21.08
C GLY A 60 -2.14 4.62 21.20
N ARG A 61 -1.85 3.70 20.28
CA ARG A 61 -0.65 2.83 20.25
C ARG A 61 0.46 3.40 19.37
N LEU A 62 0.35 4.67 18.98
CA LEU A 62 1.31 5.30 18.09
C LEU A 62 2.49 5.83 18.91
N HIS A 63 3.62 5.15 18.83
CA HIS A 63 4.89 5.73 19.25
C HIS A 63 5.16 6.93 18.33
N VAL A 64 4.83 8.13 18.84
CA VAL A 64 4.86 9.39 18.09
C VAL A 64 6.20 9.59 17.40
N GLN A 65 7.30 9.15 18.02
CA GLN A 65 8.64 9.19 17.47
C GLN A 65 8.80 8.36 16.19
N ILE A 66 8.29 7.14 16.16
CA ILE A 66 8.38 6.24 15.00
C ILE A 66 7.50 6.76 13.87
N ALA A 67 6.29 7.22 14.20
CA ALA A 67 5.37 7.78 13.22
C ALA A 67 5.93 9.06 12.58
N LEU A 68 6.53 9.94 13.37
CA LEU A 68 7.16 11.17 12.89
C LEU A 68 8.38 10.86 12.02
N ALA A 69 9.22 9.91 12.42
CA ALA A 69 10.36 9.47 11.63
C ALA A 69 9.90 8.89 10.28
N TYR A 70 8.86 8.05 10.28
CA TYR A 70 8.29 7.49 9.07
C TYR A 70 7.69 8.58 8.16
N ALA A 71 6.95 9.54 8.74
CA ALA A 71 6.42 10.67 7.99
C ALA A 71 7.54 11.51 7.35
N ALA A 72 8.60 11.82 8.09
CA ALA A 72 9.73 12.59 7.58
C ALA A 72 10.44 11.88 6.41
N VAL A 73 10.68 10.56 6.53
CA VAL A 73 11.26 9.76 5.45
C VAL A 73 10.36 9.75 4.21
N ASN A 74 9.05 9.56 4.38
CA ASN A 74 8.12 9.56 3.24
C ASN A 74 8.02 10.93 2.56
N VAL A 75 8.02 12.01 3.34
CA VAL A 75 8.01 13.38 2.80
C VAL A 75 9.29 13.68 2.02
N ALA A 76 10.45 13.13 2.41
CA ALA A 76 11.69 13.27 1.65
C ALA A 76 11.72 12.37 0.40
N VAL A 77 11.27 11.12 0.50
CA VAL A 77 11.31 10.12 -0.59
C VAL A 77 10.30 10.41 -1.70
N THR A 78 9.09 10.85 -1.35
CA THR A 78 8.00 11.10 -2.32
C THR A 78 8.38 12.08 -3.43
N PRO A 79 8.85 13.31 -3.15
CA PRO A 79 9.24 14.25 -4.19
C PRO A 79 10.44 13.75 -5.00
N PHE A 80 11.38 13.05 -4.37
CA PHE A 80 12.53 12.45 -5.07
C PHE A 80 12.08 11.38 -6.09
N GLY A 81 11.14 10.51 -5.70
CA GLY A 81 10.56 9.50 -6.58
C GLY A 81 9.75 10.09 -7.73
N ILE A 82 8.98 11.16 -7.47
CA ILE A 82 8.21 11.86 -8.52
C ILE A 82 9.17 12.53 -9.51
N TRP A 83 10.23 13.18 -9.02
CA TRP A 83 11.24 13.82 -9.87
C TRP A 83 11.98 12.80 -10.74
N ALA A 84 12.39 11.67 -10.17
CA ALA A 84 13.04 10.58 -10.92
C ALA A 84 12.10 10.00 -11.99
N MET A 85 10.81 9.80 -11.66
CA MET A 85 9.81 9.32 -12.62
C MET A 85 9.51 10.33 -13.73
N ASP A 86 9.43 11.63 -13.42
CA ASP A 86 9.22 12.68 -14.43
C ASP A 86 10.37 12.73 -15.44
N LYS A 87 11.61 12.53 -14.97
CA LYS A 87 12.80 12.41 -15.83
C LYS A 87 12.73 11.20 -16.76
N VAL A 88 12.28 10.04 -16.25
CA VAL A 88 12.13 8.79 -17.03
C VAL A 88 11.01 8.92 -18.05
N VAL A 89 9.87 9.51 -17.67
CA VAL A 89 8.69 9.71 -18.53
C VAL A 89 9.01 10.63 -19.71
N ARG A 90 9.78 11.71 -19.50
CA ARG A 90 10.15 12.63 -20.60
C ARG A 90 11.04 11.97 -21.65
N ARG A 91 11.71 10.85 -21.34
CA ARG A 91 12.55 10.14 -22.30
C ARG A 91 11.82 9.07 -23.12
N THR A 92 10.66 8.58 -22.67
CA THR A 92 10.02 7.39 -23.26
C THR A 92 9.03 7.66 -24.39
N GLY A 93 8.58 8.90 -24.62
CA GLY A 93 8.01 9.39 -25.90
C GLY A 93 6.75 8.73 -26.49
N HIS A 94 6.32 7.56 -26.00
CA HIS A 94 5.18 6.79 -26.54
C HIS A 94 4.11 6.54 -25.45
N PRO A 95 2.83 6.90 -25.70
CA PRO A 95 1.76 6.86 -24.69
C PRO A 95 1.40 5.44 -24.21
N SER A 96 1.60 4.40 -25.02
CA SER A 96 1.36 3.00 -24.63
C SER A 96 2.48 2.42 -23.76
N LEU A 97 3.68 2.99 -23.82
CA LEU A 97 4.83 2.57 -23.03
C LEU A 97 4.70 3.04 -21.56
N LEU A 98 3.93 4.09 -21.31
CA LEU A 98 3.70 4.62 -19.96
C LEU A 98 2.87 3.66 -19.10
N THR A 99 1.81 3.08 -19.67
CA THR A 99 0.96 2.10 -18.99
C THR A 99 1.70 0.79 -18.79
N ALA A 100 2.44 0.33 -19.81
CA ALA A 100 3.29 -0.86 -19.71
C ALA A 100 4.36 -0.73 -18.63
N LEU A 101 5.10 0.39 -18.60
CA LEU A 101 6.15 0.62 -17.60
C LEU A 101 5.57 0.76 -16.17
N SER A 102 4.43 1.42 -16.04
CA SER A 102 3.73 1.56 -14.75
C SER A 102 3.22 0.22 -14.25
N LEU A 103 2.69 -0.62 -15.14
CA LEU A 103 2.25 -1.98 -14.83
C LEU A 103 3.44 -2.86 -14.42
N VAL A 104 4.55 -2.83 -15.17
CA VAL A 104 5.77 -3.58 -14.85
C VAL A 104 6.34 -3.13 -13.50
N ARG A 105 6.47 -1.83 -13.27
CA ARG A 105 6.91 -1.28 -11.97
C ARG A 105 5.95 -1.66 -10.84
N PHE A 106 4.66 -1.64 -11.09
CA PHE A 106 3.64 -2.03 -10.12
C PHE A 106 3.78 -3.50 -9.73
N VAL A 107 3.87 -4.39 -10.71
CA VAL A 107 4.08 -5.83 -10.50
C VAL A 107 5.40 -6.09 -9.79
N ALA A 108 6.49 -5.44 -10.20
CA ALA A 108 7.79 -5.57 -9.53
C ALA A 108 7.74 -5.09 -8.07
N SER A 109 7.04 -3.99 -7.79
CA SER A 109 6.87 -3.48 -6.42
C SER A 109 6.01 -4.40 -5.56
N VAL A 110 4.94 -4.99 -6.13
CA VAL A 110 4.10 -6.00 -5.44
C VAL A 110 4.92 -7.24 -5.13
N ALA A 111 5.68 -7.73 -6.12
CA ALA A 111 6.53 -8.91 -5.96
C ALA A 111 7.60 -8.69 -4.89
N LEU A 112 8.21 -7.50 -4.86
CA LEU A 112 9.18 -7.13 -3.84
C LEU A 112 8.53 -7.03 -2.45
N GLN A 113 7.36 -6.42 -2.32
CA GLN A 113 6.63 -6.37 -1.04
C GLN A 113 6.23 -7.76 -0.55
N ALA A 114 5.68 -8.58 -1.44
CA ALA A 114 5.32 -9.96 -1.15
C ALA A 114 6.54 -10.77 -0.71
N ALA A 115 7.69 -10.60 -1.37
CA ALA A 115 8.94 -11.23 -0.97
C ALA A 115 9.41 -10.75 0.41
N LEU A 116 9.39 -9.44 0.68
CA LEU A 116 9.84 -8.89 1.96
C LEU A 116 8.95 -9.27 3.15
N VAL A 117 7.67 -9.55 2.93
CA VAL A 117 6.74 -10.03 3.98
C VAL A 117 6.77 -11.57 4.08
N ALA A 118 6.84 -12.28 2.96
CA ALA A 118 6.84 -13.74 2.92
C ALA A 118 8.17 -14.34 3.39
N VAL A 119 9.31 -13.72 3.09
CA VAL A 119 10.63 -14.22 3.51
C VAL A 119 10.77 -14.29 5.03
N PRO A 120 10.50 -13.25 5.84
CA PRO A 120 10.57 -13.37 7.29
C PRO A 120 9.48 -14.28 7.87
N ALA A 121 8.29 -14.35 7.25
CA ALA A 121 7.25 -15.29 7.66
C ALA A 121 7.67 -16.75 7.42
N PHE A 122 8.27 -17.04 6.27
CA PHE A 122 8.74 -18.37 5.90
C PHE A 122 10.03 -18.74 6.66
N VAL A 123 10.93 -17.79 6.89
CA VAL A 123 12.14 -17.98 7.73
C VAL A 123 11.75 -18.20 9.19
N SER A 124 10.73 -17.53 9.72
CA SER A 124 10.18 -17.85 11.06
C SER A 124 9.55 -19.24 11.11
N LEU A 125 8.91 -19.71 10.02
CA LEU A 125 8.39 -21.07 9.93
C LEU A 125 9.49 -22.13 9.78
N ALA A 126 10.60 -21.78 9.13
CA ALA A 126 11.73 -22.67 8.90
C ALA A 126 12.71 -22.77 10.09
N ARG A 127 12.63 -21.84 11.07
CA ARG A 127 13.61 -21.72 12.17
C ARG A 127 13.16 -22.31 13.52
N ASP A 128 11.88 -22.63 13.74
CA ASP A 128 11.41 -23.36 14.94
C ASP A 128 10.37 -24.43 14.53
N ARG A 129 10.64 -25.73 14.74
CA ARG A 129 10.30 -26.54 15.95
C ARG A 129 8.78 -26.55 16.27
N PRO A 130 8.18 -27.73 16.52
CA PRO A 130 6.73 -27.88 16.68
C PRO A 130 6.15 -27.01 17.81
N PRO A 131 4.86 -26.63 17.70
CA PRO A 131 4.28 -25.44 18.32
C PRO A 131 3.79 -25.72 19.74
N LEU A 132 4.46 -25.17 20.75
CA LEU A 132 3.87 -25.01 22.08
C LEU A 132 4.41 -23.72 22.71
N ALA A 133 3.47 -22.88 23.13
CA ALA A 133 3.62 -21.55 23.75
C ALA A 133 3.75 -20.35 22.77
N GLY A 134 2.60 -19.78 22.38
CA GLY A 134 2.57 -18.39 21.91
C GLY A 134 1.56 -18.01 20.81
N PHE A 135 0.68 -18.91 20.37
CA PHE A 135 -0.63 -18.44 19.92
C PHE A 135 -1.34 -17.90 21.16
N HIS A 136 -1.26 -16.58 21.37
CA HIS A 136 -2.18 -15.86 22.24
C HIS A 136 -3.30 -15.29 21.37
N PRO A 137 -4.42 -16.02 21.19
CA PRO A 137 -5.67 -15.49 20.70
C PRO A 137 -6.37 -14.66 21.80
N GLU A 138 -5.70 -13.70 22.43
CA GLU A 138 -6.28 -12.81 23.46
C GLU A 138 -6.76 -11.46 22.94
N ALA A 139 -7.15 -11.41 21.67
CA ALA A 139 -7.87 -10.27 21.10
C ALA A 139 -9.32 -10.61 20.71
N LEU A 140 -9.84 -11.78 21.06
CA LEU A 140 -11.16 -12.26 20.60
C LEU A 140 -12.25 -12.43 21.68
N CYS A 141 -12.01 -12.08 22.96
CA CYS A 141 -13.11 -12.04 23.94
C CYS A 141 -12.85 -11.05 25.11
N GLY A 142 -13.48 -9.88 25.08
CA GLY A 142 -14.00 -9.20 26.29
C GLY A 142 -13.11 -8.24 27.10
N ALA A 143 -13.22 -6.93 26.82
CA ALA A 143 -13.30 -5.83 27.81
C ALA A 143 -12.17 -5.65 28.88
N PRO A 144 -12.28 -4.71 29.84
CA PRO A 144 -11.65 -3.38 29.82
C PRO A 144 -10.48 -3.22 30.82
N ALA A 145 -9.41 -2.53 30.45
CA ALA A 145 -8.34 -2.18 31.40
C ALA A 145 -8.59 -0.81 32.05
N ARG A 146 -9.16 -0.87 33.25
CA ARG A 146 -9.35 0.20 34.24
C ARG A 146 -8.15 0.15 35.22
N GLY A 147 -7.53 1.30 35.49
CA GLY A 147 -6.84 1.65 36.75
C GLY A 147 -5.66 0.79 37.25
N ALA A 148 -4.47 1.38 37.18
CA ALA A 148 -3.49 1.38 38.26
C ALA A 148 -2.74 2.72 38.23
#